data_AF-A0A6I1ENA2-F1
#
_entry.id   AF-A0A6I1ENA2-F1
#
_cell.length_a   1.000
_cell.length_b   1.000
_cell.length_c   1.000
_cell.angle_alpha   90.00
_cell.angle_beta   90.00
_cell.angle_gamma   90.00
#
_symmetry.space_group_name_H-M   'P 1'
#
loop_
_entity.id
_entity.type
_entity.pdbx_description
1 polymer ?
#
loop_
_entity_poly.entity_id
_entity_poly.type
_entity_poly.pdbx_seq_one_letter_code
_entity_poly.pdbx_strand_id
1 'polypeptide(L)'
;MTPTDTTKRMMPVVRELLERMEELEFQKHFSPEKLKGTITIGAADNALVSLLPPVIRAVSEKAPGLSFRLQPLDGRQFQRLAEGGLDFLLYPTLNHPELPAHFFAINLFRVSRSLLVDSNHPLAARYAAGEALTIESIRMYPRILIKLQDSSRGPVFDISLPELKSSQTFIELPYFLGAPYFLKGTEYTLLMPTRTARFFARQVPGLTAIPYEGEYAENFTRLIWHERSDKSIPMQWLRSMFAMHAGESDAEEPPCQQ
;
A
#
# COMPACT_ATOMS: atom_id res chain seq x y z
N MET A 1 -1.89 5.92 62.51
CA MET A 1 -2.99 6.91 62.31
C MET A 1 -4.15 6.18 61.64
N THR A 2 -5.36 6.33 62.15
CA THR A 2 -6.58 5.71 61.60
C THR A 2 -7.24 6.66 60.59
N PRO A 3 -7.68 6.20 59.40
CA PRO A 3 -8.31 7.06 58.41
C PRO A 3 -9.62 7.65 58.95
N THR A 4 -9.81 8.95 58.79
CA THR A 4 -11.08 9.62 59.13
C THR A 4 -12.18 9.20 58.16
N ASP A 5 -13.45 9.37 58.53
CA ASP A 5 -14.56 9.00 57.65
C ASP A 5 -14.59 9.81 56.35
N THR A 6 -14.03 11.03 56.36
CA THR A 6 -13.77 11.81 55.14
C THR A 6 -12.75 11.10 54.24
N THR A 7 -11.63 10.64 54.79
CA THR A 7 -10.62 9.88 54.03
C THR A 7 -11.18 8.59 53.44
N LYS A 8 -12.02 7.85 54.19
CA LYS A 8 -12.65 6.61 53.70
C LYS A 8 -13.58 6.87 52.50
N ARG A 9 -14.34 7.97 52.51
CA ARG A 9 -15.25 8.33 51.40
C ARG A 9 -14.51 8.81 50.15
N MET A 10 -13.38 9.51 50.32
CA MET A 10 -12.59 10.02 49.20
C MET A 10 -11.73 8.93 48.53
N MET A 11 -11.44 7.85 49.25
CA MET A 11 -10.45 6.87 48.82
C MET A 11 -10.74 6.17 47.48
N PRO A 12 -11.99 5.80 47.16
CA PRO A 12 -12.32 5.22 45.85
C PRO A 12 -12.08 6.20 44.70
N VAL A 13 -12.47 7.48 44.87
CA VAL A 13 -12.32 8.52 43.85
C VAL A 13 -10.85 8.83 43.59
N VAL A 14 -10.04 8.89 44.65
CA VAL A 14 -8.59 9.09 44.52
C VAL A 14 -7.91 7.90 43.83
N ARG A 15 -8.35 6.66 44.10
CA ARG A 15 -7.85 5.48 43.39
C ARG A 15 -8.19 5.51 41.91
N GLU A 16 -9.43 5.83 41.56
CA GLU A 16 -9.84 5.96 40.16
C GLU A 16 -9.03 7.04 39.42
N LEU A 17 -8.80 8.19 40.07
CA LEU A 17 -7.99 9.26 39.49
C LEU A 17 -6.52 8.86 39.35
N LEU A 18 -5.97 8.14 40.32
CA LEU A 18 -4.61 7.60 40.24
C LEU A 18 -4.48 6.56 39.12
N GLU A 19 -5.45 5.66 38.96
CA GLU A 19 -5.50 4.70 37.85
C GLU A 19 -5.54 5.43 36.50
N ARG A 20 -6.37 6.47 36.35
CA ARG A 20 -6.39 7.32 35.14
C ARG A 20 -5.09 8.10 34.92
N MET A 21 -4.42 8.52 36.00
CA MET A 21 -3.11 9.18 35.92
C MET A 21 -2.00 8.18 35.56
N GLU A 22 -2.06 6.95 36.05
CA GLU A 22 -1.16 5.86 35.67
C GLU A 22 -1.38 5.44 34.21
N GLU A 23 -2.62 5.46 33.72
CA GLU A 23 -2.94 5.33 32.29
C GLU A 23 -2.32 6.46 31.45
N LEU A 24 -2.24 7.69 31.99
CA LEU A 24 -1.52 8.80 31.36
C LEU A 24 0.02 8.61 31.43
N GLU A 25 0.55 7.98 32.48
CA GLU A 25 1.96 7.58 32.60
C GLU A 25 2.35 6.38 31.72
N PHE A 26 1.41 5.70 31.06
CA PHE A 26 1.66 4.63 30.08
C PHE A 26 2.60 5.06 28.93
N GLN A 27 2.88 6.37 28.81
CA GLN A 27 3.94 6.90 27.96
C GLN A 27 5.38 6.56 28.39
N LYS A 28 5.65 6.02 29.60
CA LYS A 28 7.02 5.68 30.02
C LYS A 28 7.54 4.33 29.51
N HIS A 29 6.66 3.37 29.22
CA HIS A 29 7.06 2.04 28.74
C HIS A 29 6.11 1.54 27.66
N PHE A 30 6.48 1.81 26.40
CA PHE A 30 5.76 1.28 25.25
C PHE A 30 6.01 -0.23 25.09
N SER A 31 4.94 -1.02 25.04
CA SER A 31 4.98 -2.47 24.80
C SER A 31 4.04 -2.82 23.64
N PRO A 32 4.56 -3.20 22.45
CA PRO A 32 3.76 -3.60 21.30
C PRO A 32 2.72 -4.69 21.62
N GLU A 33 3.05 -5.60 22.54
CA GLU A 33 2.23 -6.77 22.90
C GLU A 33 0.91 -6.35 23.58
N LYS A 34 0.88 -5.16 24.20
CA LYS A 34 -0.29 -4.61 24.86
C LYS A 34 -1.19 -3.81 23.91
N LEU A 35 -0.76 -3.56 22.67
CA LEU A 35 -1.56 -2.82 21.71
C LEU A 35 -2.81 -3.60 21.32
N LYS A 36 -3.95 -2.89 21.36
CA LYS A 36 -5.26 -3.40 20.97
C LYS A 36 -5.96 -2.38 20.09
N GLY A 37 -6.72 -2.85 19.12
CA GLY A 37 -7.51 -2.01 18.23
C GLY A 37 -7.44 -2.45 16.77
N THR A 38 -7.93 -1.60 15.88
CA THR A 38 -7.91 -1.82 14.44
C THR A 38 -7.16 -0.69 13.75
N ILE A 39 -6.08 -1.03 13.04
CA ILE A 39 -5.34 -0.10 12.20
C ILE A 39 -6.00 -0.06 10.83
N THR A 40 -6.51 1.10 10.43
CA THR A 40 -7.23 1.27 9.17
C THR A 40 -6.33 1.91 8.12
N ILE A 41 -6.13 1.23 7.00
CA ILE A 41 -5.20 1.62 5.94
C ILE A 41 -5.98 1.86 4.65
N GLY A 42 -5.83 3.04 4.05
CA GLY A 42 -6.28 3.31 2.69
C GLY A 42 -5.21 2.86 1.69
N ALA A 43 -5.55 2.01 0.72
CA ALA A 43 -4.61 1.61 -0.33
C ALA A 43 -5.31 1.10 -1.59
N ALA A 44 -4.58 1.09 -2.71
CA ALA A 44 -4.96 0.27 -3.85
C ALA A 44 -4.81 -1.22 -3.51
N ASP A 45 -5.62 -2.07 -4.12
CA ASP A 45 -5.70 -3.50 -3.81
C ASP A 45 -4.38 -4.25 -4.06
N ASN A 46 -3.54 -3.78 -4.98
CA ASN A 46 -2.21 -4.35 -5.20
C ASN A 46 -1.29 -4.32 -3.97
N ALA A 47 -1.54 -3.43 -3.00
CA ALA A 47 -0.79 -3.41 -1.74
C ALA A 47 -0.86 -4.75 -0.98
N LEU A 48 -1.93 -5.53 -1.19
CA LEU A 48 -2.10 -6.87 -0.63
C LEU A 48 -1.02 -7.86 -1.07
N VAL A 49 -0.45 -7.70 -2.27
CA VAL A 49 0.56 -8.63 -2.80
C VAL A 49 1.94 -8.01 -2.87
N SER A 50 2.05 -6.67 -2.88
CA SER A 50 3.32 -5.97 -3.08
C SER A 50 3.99 -5.46 -1.80
N LEU A 51 3.28 -5.39 -0.68
CA LEU A 51 3.73 -4.65 0.50
C LEU A 51 3.21 -5.20 1.83
N LEU A 52 1.89 -5.38 1.96
CA LEU A 52 1.24 -5.58 3.27
C LEU A 52 1.57 -6.91 3.95
N PRO A 53 1.68 -8.07 3.26
CA PRO A 53 1.89 -9.35 3.93
C PRO A 53 3.10 -9.43 4.87
N PRO A 54 4.34 -9.03 4.49
CA PRO A 54 5.48 -9.08 5.41
C PRO A 54 5.29 -8.14 6.61
N VAL A 55 4.78 -6.92 6.39
CA VAL A 55 4.52 -5.95 7.45
C VAL A 55 3.50 -6.49 8.45
N ILE A 56 2.35 -6.98 7.97
CA ILE A 56 1.27 -7.47 8.84
C ILE A 56 1.72 -8.70 9.61
N ARG A 57 2.50 -9.60 9.00
CA ARG A 57 3.07 -10.77 9.69
C ARG A 57 3.96 -10.33 10.86
N ALA A 58 4.93 -9.45 10.59
CA ALA A 58 5.86 -8.97 11.61
C ALA A 58 5.16 -8.17 12.73
N VAL A 59 4.12 -7.39 12.40
CA VAL A 59 3.30 -6.71 13.41
C VAL A 59 2.50 -7.70 14.23
N SER A 60 1.89 -8.71 13.61
CA SER A 60 1.05 -9.70 14.32
C SER A 60 1.83 -10.52 15.34
N GLU A 61 3.11 -10.79 15.05
CA GLU A 61 4.03 -11.47 15.99
C GLU A 61 4.32 -10.62 17.23
N LYS A 62 4.47 -9.30 17.07
CA LYS A 62 4.84 -8.37 18.16
C LYS A 62 3.64 -7.76 18.88
N ALA A 63 2.51 -7.60 18.19
CA ALA A 63 1.31 -6.93 18.67
C ALA A 63 0.05 -7.75 18.31
N PRO A 64 -0.14 -8.94 18.91
CA PRO A 64 -1.19 -9.88 18.54
C PRO A 64 -2.62 -9.38 18.83
N GLY A 65 -2.76 -8.33 19.65
CA GLY A 65 -4.04 -7.68 19.93
C GLY A 65 -4.49 -6.66 18.85
N LEU A 66 -3.64 -6.37 17.87
CA LEU A 66 -3.98 -5.50 16.76
C LEU A 66 -4.67 -6.28 15.63
N SER A 67 -5.63 -5.62 15.00
CA SER A 67 -6.26 -6.05 13.75
C SER A 67 -6.01 -5.00 12.67
N PHE A 68 -6.13 -5.41 11.41
CA PHE A 68 -5.96 -4.51 10.27
C PHE A 68 -7.23 -4.44 9.44
N ARG A 69 -7.55 -3.24 8.98
CA ARG A 69 -8.64 -3.00 8.04
C ARG A 69 -8.09 -2.29 6.83
N LEU A 70 -8.15 -2.94 5.67
CA LEU A 70 -7.83 -2.29 4.40
C LEU A 70 -9.10 -1.68 3.80
N GLN A 71 -8.98 -0.46 3.31
CA GLN A 71 -10.06 0.23 2.61
C GLN A 71 -9.57 0.75 1.26
N PRO A 72 -10.43 0.68 0.23
CA PRO A 72 -10.07 1.12 -1.11
C PRO A 72 -9.79 2.62 -1.13
N LEU A 73 -9.07 3.05 -2.16
CA LEU A 73 -8.85 4.46 -2.44
C LEU A 73 -10.17 5.17 -2.81
N ASP A 74 -10.36 6.39 -2.33
CA ASP A 74 -11.53 7.24 -2.61
C ASP A 74 -11.14 8.72 -2.73
N GLY A 75 -12.07 9.62 -3.06
CA GLY A 75 -11.80 11.06 -3.18
C GLY A 75 -11.71 11.81 -1.85
N ARG A 76 -11.68 11.14 -0.69
CA ARG A 76 -11.72 11.73 0.66
C ARG A 76 -10.58 11.25 1.57
N GLN A 77 -9.56 10.57 1.06
CA GLN A 77 -8.53 9.94 1.91
C GLN A 77 -7.81 10.89 2.87
N PHE A 78 -7.46 12.10 2.42
CA PHE A 78 -6.82 13.09 3.29
C PHE A 78 -7.76 13.57 4.41
N GLN A 79 -9.03 13.83 4.07
CA GLN A 79 -10.05 14.16 5.08
C GLN A 79 -10.21 13.03 6.09
N ARG A 80 -10.27 11.78 5.61
CA ARG A 80 -10.44 10.60 6.47
C ARG A 80 -9.22 10.35 7.36
N LEU A 81 -8.00 10.64 6.87
CA LEU A 81 -6.80 10.65 7.69
C LEU A 81 -6.88 11.71 8.81
N ALA A 82 -7.31 12.93 8.49
CA ALA A 82 -7.44 14.02 9.45
C ALA A 82 -8.51 13.75 10.52
N GLU A 83 -9.64 13.16 10.14
CA GLU A 83 -10.78 12.85 11.02
C GLU A 83 -10.62 11.53 11.80
N GLY A 84 -9.57 10.74 11.51
CA GLY A 84 -9.35 9.44 12.16
C GLY A 84 -10.12 8.27 11.55
N GLY A 85 -10.77 8.46 10.41
CA GLY A 85 -11.36 7.39 9.61
C GLY A 85 -10.34 6.54 8.84
N LEU A 86 -9.08 6.99 8.75
CA LEU A 86 -7.89 6.24 8.33
C LEU A 86 -6.72 6.55 9.27
N ASP A 87 -5.88 5.57 9.55
CA ASP A 87 -4.63 5.74 10.29
C ASP A 87 -3.44 5.96 9.35
N PHE A 88 -3.42 5.22 8.24
CA PHE A 88 -2.41 5.34 7.21
C PHE A 88 -3.02 5.34 5.81
N LEU A 89 -2.30 5.94 4.88
CA LEU A 89 -2.60 5.90 3.46
C LEU A 89 -1.35 5.46 2.70
N LEU A 90 -1.49 4.41 1.88
CA LEU A 90 -0.47 3.95 0.95
C LEU A 90 -0.75 4.55 -0.43
N TYR A 91 0.12 5.43 -0.89
CA TYR A 91 -0.12 6.22 -2.09
C TYR A 91 1.19 6.63 -2.79
N PRO A 92 1.27 6.60 -4.13
CA PRO A 92 2.50 6.97 -4.83
C PRO A 92 2.77 8.49 -4.76
N THR A 93 4.04 8.87 -4.86
CA THR A 93 4.47 10.28 -4.90
C THR A 93 3.92 11.01 -6.11
N LEU A 94 3.94 10.38 -7.29
CA LEU A 94 3.56 11.01 -8.55
C LEU A 94 2.12 11.59 -8.54
N ASN A 95 1.21 10.94 -7.81
CA ASN A 95 -0.18 11.37 -7.76
C ASN A 95 -0.41 12.55 -6.81
N HIS A 96 0.54 12.84 -5.90
CA HIS A 96 0.45 13.97 -4.98
C HIS A 96 1.86 14.42 -4.57
N PRO A 97 2.62 15.09 -5.46
CA PRO A 97 4.04 15.37 -5.24
C PRO A 97 4.29 16.13 -3.93
N GLU A 98 3.53 17.20 -3.70
CA GLU A 98 3.55 17.98 -2.45
C GLU A 98 2.36 17.58 -1.58
N LEU A 99 2.59 17.14 -0.34
CA LEU A 99 1.49 16.81 0.57
C LEU A 99 0.80 18.07 1.07
N PRO A 100 -0.52 18.02 1.37
CA PRO A 100 -1.18 19.13 2.03
C PRO A 100 -0.55 19.41 3.41
N ALA A 101 -0.74 20.62 3.93
CA ALA A 101 -0.33 20.95 5.28
C ALA A 101 -0.89 19.94 6.30
N HIS A 102 -0.15 19.67 7.37
CA HIS A 102 -0.51 18.73 8.44
C HIS A 102 -0.43 17.24 8.08
N PHE A 103 0.07 16.90 6.88
CA PHE A 103 0.34 15.52 6.50
C PHE A 103 1.84 15.27 6.38
N PHE A 104 2.24 14.08 6.81
CA PHE A 104 3.62 13.62 6.77
C PHE A 104 3.70 12.29 6.02
N ALA A 105 4.88 11.98 5.49
CA ALA A 105 5.11 10.71 4.82
C ALA A 105 6.53 10.19 4.98
N ILE A 106 6.67 8.89 4.81
CA ILE A 106 7.94 8.22 4.53
C ILE A 106 7.86 7.53 3.17
N ASN A 107 8.94 7.60 2.39
CA ASN A 107 9.10 6.80 1.19
C ASN A 107 9.44 5.36 1.61
N LEU A 108 8.65 4.39 1.17
CA LEU A 108 8.88 2.98 1.50
C LEU A 108 9.78 2.32 0.44
N PHE A 109 9.45 2.49 -0.84
CA PHE A 109 10.24 1.94 -1.94
C PHE A 109 9.91 2.63 -3.25
N ARG A 110 10.84 2.56 -4.21
CA ARG A 110 10.68 3.12 -5.55
C ARG A 110 9.62 2.34 -6.33
N VAL A 111 8.75 3.05 -7.03
CA VAL A 111 7.78 2.47 -7.96
C VAL A 111 8.41 2.42 -9.33
N SER A 112 8.43 1.22 -9.91
CA SER A 112 8.63 0.99 -11.34
C SER A 112 7.43 0.24 -11.90
N ARG A 113 7.27 0.24 -13.23
CA ARG A 113 6.19 -0.48 -13.91
C ARG A 113 6.74 -1.59 -14.81
N SER A 114 5.89 -2.57 -15.06
CA SER A 114 6.11 -3.61 -16.05
C SER A 114 4.82 -3.83 -16.81
N LEU A 115 4.97 -4.27 -18.06
CA LEU A 115 3.88 -4.87 -18.81
C LEU A 115 3.72 -6.31 -18.34
N LEU A 116 2.50 -6.70 -18.06
CA LEU A 116 2.10 -8.07 -17.87
C LEU A 116 1.31 -8.51 -19.11
N VAL A 117 1.72 -9.61 -19.71
CA VAL A 117 1.14 -10.17 -20.94
C VAL A 117 1.03 -11.69 -20.84
N ASP A 118 0.28 -12.33 -21.74
CA ASP A 118 0.38 -13.77 -21.95
C ASP A 118 1.81 -14.15 -22.38
N SER A 119 2.31 -15.30 -21.96
CA SER A 119 3.66 -15.77 -22.32
C SER A 119 3.82 -16.05 -23.82
N ASN A 120 2.73 -16.32 -24.55
CA ASN A 120 2.74 -16.47 -26.01
C ASN A 120 2.53 -15.14 -26.75
N HIS A 121 2.40 -14.02 -26.03
CA HIS A 121 2.20 -12.71 -26.64
C HIS A 121 3.42 -12.32 -27.52
N PRO A 122 3.24 -11.71 -28.71
CA PRO A 122 4.36 -11.32 -29.57
C PRO A 122 5.43 -10.44 -28.88
N LEU A 123 5.01 -9.47 -28.05
CA LEU A 123 5.90 -8.69 -27.20
C LEU A 123 6.75 -9.53 -26.23
N ALA A 124 6.23 -10.63 -25.68
CA ALA A 124 7.00 -11.53 -24.80
C ALA A 124 8.10 -12.26 -25.59
N ALA A 125 7.77 -12.73 -26.80
CA ALA A 125 8.76 -13.36 -27.69
C ALA A 125 9.86 -12.38 -28.12
N ARG A 126 9.50 -11.14 -28.47
CA ARG A 126 10.45 -10.07 -28.83
C ARG A 126 11.38 -9.71 -27.66
N TYR A 127 10.82 -9.53 -26.47
CA TYR A 127 11.61 -9.27 -25.27
C TYR A 127 12.57 -10.44 -24.95
N ALA A 128 12.11 -11.69 -25.07
CA ALA A 128 12.95 -12.87 -24.88
C ALA A 128 14.08 -12.99 -25.91
N ALA A 129 13.88 -12.43 -27.12
CA ALA A 129 14.92 -12.32 -28.15
C ALA A 129 15.92 -11.16 -27.90
N GLY A 130 15.78 -10.43 -26.78
CA GLY A 130 16.65 -9.31 -26.42
C GLY A 130 16.30 -7.99 -27.11
N GLU A 131 15.10 -7.89 -27.71
CA GLU A 131 14.66 -6.65 -28.34
C GLU A 131 14.19 -5.63 -27.30
N ALA A 132 14.61 -4.37 -27.47
CA ALA A 132 14.08 -3.25 -26.70
C ALA A 132 12.66 -2.90 -27.18
N LEU A 133 11.67 -3.04 -26.31
CA LEU A 133 10.28 -2.73 -26.65
C LEU A 133 10.05 -1.22 -26.66
N THR A 134 9.70 -0.67 -27.82
CA THR A 134 9.32 0.75 -27.94
C THR A 134 7.87 0.97 -27.55
N ILE A 135 7.53 2.20 -27.15
CA ILE A 135 6.14 2.60 -26.86
C ILE A 135 5.23 2.33 -28.05
N GLU A 136 5.69 2.62 -29.27
CA GLU A 136 4.96 2.40 -30.52
C GLU A 136 4.62 0.93 -30.69
N SER A 137 5.55 0.02 -30.34
CA SER A 137 5.31 -1.41 -30.41
C SER A 137 4.26 -1.89 -29.41
N ILE A 138 4.23 -1.29 -28.22
CA ILE A 138 3.25 -1.61 -27.17
C ILE A 138 1.86 -1.10 -27.57
N ARG A 139 1.78 0.08 -28.18
CA ARG A 139 0.51 0.71 -28.59
C ARG A 139 -0.30 -0.06 -29.64
N MET A 140 0.36 -0.96 -30.37
CA MET A 140 -0.31 -1.78 -31.40
C MET A 140 -1.31 -2.77 -30.81
N TYR A 141 -1.22 -3.05 -29.50
CA TYR A 141 -2.01 -4.06 -28.82
C TYR A 141 -3.09 -3.41 -27.93
N PRO A 142 -4.31 -3.98 -27.86
CA PRO A 142 -5.32 -3.50 -26.94
C PRO A 142 -4.84 -3.60 -25.48
N ARG A 143 -5.20 -2.62 -24.66
CA ARG A 143 -4.80 -2.57 -23.24
C ARG A 143 -5.94 -2.86 -22.31
N ILE A 144 -5.61 -3.48 -21.18
CA ILE A 144 -6.40 -3.49 -19.96
C ILE A 144 -5.96 -2.27 -19.14
N LEU A 145 -6.88 -1.33 -18.92
CA LEU A 145 -6.62 -0.09 -18.21
C LEU A 145 -7.02 -0.22 -16.74
N ILE A 146 -6.12 0.13 -15.83
CA ILE A 146 -6.43 0.26 -14.40
C ILE A 146 -6.61 1.73 -14.08
N LYS A 147 -7.84 2.10 -13.76
CA LYS A 147 -8.20 3.46 -13.39
C LYS A 147 -9.23 3.42 -12.28
N LEU A 148 -8.88 4.00 -11.15
CA LEU A 148 -9.80 4.18 -10.05
C LEU A 148 -10.45 5.56 -10.17
N GLN A 149 -11.77 5.56 -10.28
CA GLN A 149 -12.57 6.77 -10.31
C GLN A 149 -13.50 6.79 -9.10
N ASP A 150 -13.59 7.94 -8.44
CA ASP A 150 -14.67 8.25 -7.52
C ASP A 150 -15.78 8.89 -8.36
N SER A 151 -16.95 8.26 -8.40
CA SER A 151 -18.09 8.70 -9.20
C SER A 151 -18.55 10.13 -8.87
N SER A 152 -18.24 10.64 -7.68
CA SER A 152 -18.60 11.98 -7.23
C SER A 152 -17.48 13.02 -7.36
N ARG A 153 -16.21 12.58 -7.48
CA ARG A 153 -15.03 13.45 -7.36
C ARG A 153 -14.00 13.29 -8.48
N GLY A 154 -14.22 12.38 -9.43
CA GLY A 154 -13.36 12.18 -10.59
C GLY A 154 -12.23 11.16 -10.34
N PRO A 155 -11.13 11.21 -11.12
CA PRO A 155 -10.07 10.21 -11.06
C PRO A 155 -9.33 10.28 -9.71
N VAL A 156 -9.31 9.15 -8.99
CA VAL A 156 -8.56 9.00 -7.74
C VAL A 156 -7.17 8.44 -8.04
N PHE A 157 -7.06 7.50 -8.97
CA PHE A 157 -5.78 6.88 -9.31
C PHE A 157 -5.79 6.45 -10.78
N ASP A 158 -4.73 6.77 -11.52
CA ASP A 158 -4.58 6.39 -12.93
C ASP A 158 -3.16 5.86 -13.17
N ILE A 159 -3.05 4.58 -13.57
CA ILE A 159 -1.76 3.98 -13.94
C ILE A 159 -1.32 4.41 -15.34
N SER A 160 -2.19 5.06 -16.12
CA SER A 160 -1.95 5.33 -17.54
C SER A 160 -0.76 6.27 -17.74
N LEU A 161 0.12 5.87 -18.65
CA LEU A 161 1.13 6.76 -19.18
C LEU A 161 0.49 7.61 -20.28
N PRO A 162 0.78 8.93 -20.35
CA PRO A 162 0.32 9.78 -21.45
C PRO A 162 0.62 9.17 -22.82
N GLU A 163 1.80 8.56 -22.90
CA GLU A 163 2.31 7.87 -24.06
C GLU A 163 1.62 6.53 -24.36
N LEU A 164 0.65 6.06 -23.59
CA LEU A 164 -0.11 4.84 -23.93
C LEU A 164 -1.61 5.15 -24.04
N LYS A 165 -2.00 6.42 -24.02
CA LYS A 165 -3.41 6.84 -24.11
C LYS A 165 -4.03 6.60 -25.48
N SER A 166 -3.23 6.51 -26.54
CA SER A 166 -3.69 6.24 -27.90
C SER A 166 -3.94 4.75 -28.20
N SER A 167 -3.49 3.84 -27.34
CA SER A 167 -3.81 2.41 -27.48
C SER A 167 -5.30 2.18 -27.26
N GLN A 168 -5.89 1.27 -28.03
CA GLN A 168 -7.27 0.83 -27.81
C GLN A 168 -7.42 0.24 -26.39
N THR A 169 -8.36 0.75 -25.61
CA THR A 169 -8.71 0.14 -24.32
C THR A 169 -9.74 -0.97 -24.54
N PHE A 170 -9.38 -2.22 -24.24
CA PHE A 170 -10.30 -3.36 -24.27
C PHE A 170 -11.26 -3.32 -23.07
N ILE A 171 -10.72 -3.07 -21.88
CA ILE A 171 -11.49 -2.99 -20.64
C ILE A 171 -10.82 -2.01 -19.67
N GLU A 172 -11.64 -1.28 -18.90
CA GLU A 172 -11.20 -0.45 -17.78
C GLU A 172 -11.69 -1.06 -16.45
N LEU A 173 -10.81 -1.17 -15.46
CA LEU A 173 -11.08 -1.76 -14.15
C LEU A 173 -10.56 -0.87 -13.01
N PRO A 174 -11.22 -0.86 -11.84
CA PRO A 174 -10.79 -0.07 -10.69
C PRO A 174 -9.79 -0.80 -9.77
N TYR A 175 -9.35 -2.02 -10.13
CA TYR A 175 -8.54 -2.87 -9.26
C TYR A 175 -7.44 -3.59 -10.05
N PHE A 176 -6.31 -3.84 -9.39
CA PHE A 176 -5.14 -4.52 -9.96
C PHE A 176 -5.25 -6.03 -9.93
N LEU A 177 -5.82 -6.61 -8.87
CA LEU A 177 -5.71 -8.05 -8.63
C LEU A 177 -6.61 -8.89 -9.54
N GLY A 178 -7.72 -8.32 -10.02
CA GLY A 178 -8.61 -8.98 -10.98
C GLY A 178 -8.19 -8.79 -12.45
N ALA A 179 -7.35 -7.80 -12.76
CA ALA A 179 -7.00 -7.45 -14.14
C ALA A 179 -6.19 -8.53 -14.90
N PRO A 180 -5.20 -9.22 -14.30
CA PRO A 180 -4.39 -10.22 -15.00
C PRO A 180 -5.17 -11.42 -15.58
N TYR A 181 -6.36 -11.72 -15.05
CA TYR A 181 -7.16 -12.86 -15.52
C TYR A 181 -7.71 -12.69 -16.94
N PHE A 182 -7.66 -11.48 -17.50
CA PHE A 182 -8.03 -11.22 -18.89
C PHE A 182 -6.90 -11.43 -19.90
N LEU A 183 -5.67 -11.68 -19.45
CA LEU A 183 -4.51 -11.75 -20.34
C LEU A 183 -4.38 -13.09 -21.07
N LYS A 184 -4.74 -14.20 -20.40
CA LYS A 184 -4.43 -15.55 -20.89
C LYS A 184 -5.11 -15.82 -22.24
N GLY A 185 -4.32 -16.24 -23.24
CA GLY A 185 -4.80 -16.53 -24.59
C GLY A 185 -5.18 -15.29 -25.41
N THR A 186 -4.75 -14.10 -25.00
CA THR A 186 -5.04 -12.84 -25.67
C THR A 186 -3.76 -12.09 -26.05
N GLU A 187 -3.88 -11.14 -26.97
CA GLU A 187 -2.83 -10.16 -27.26
C GLU A 187 -3.06 -8.85 -26.49
N TYR A 188 -3.62 -8.94 -25.28
CA TYR A 188 -3.83 -7.77 -24.44
C TYR A 188 -2.58 -7.43 -23.63
N THR A 189 -2.40 -6.14 -23.39
CA THR A 189 -1.32 -5.62 -22.55
C THR A 189 -1.88 -5.03 -21.26
N LEU A 190 -1.18 -5.26 -20.14
CA LEU A 190 -1.54 -4.69 -18.85
C LEU A 190 -0.32 -4.02 -18.21
N LEU A 191 -0.32 -2.69 -18.14
CA LEU A 191 0.70 -1.95 -17.41
C LEU A 191 0.34 -1.89 -15.92
N MET A 192 1.26 -2.30 -15.05
CA MET A 192 1.07 -2.25 -13.59
C MET A 192 2.41 -2.11 -12.86
N PRO A 193 2.42 -1.84 -11.54
CA PRO A 193 3.66 -1.78 -10.78
C PRO A 193 4.45 -3.09 -10.87
N THR A 194 5.76 -3.00 -11.03
CA THR A 194 6.66 -4.15 -11.29
C THR A 194 6.51 -5.24 -10.23
N ARG A 195 6.40 -4.87 -8.94
CA ARG A 195 6.18 -5.84 -7.86
C ARG A 195 4.89 -6.65 -8.06
N THR A 196 3.81 -5.99 -8.49
CA THR A 196 2.53 -6.61 -8.79
C THR A 196 2.63 -7.50 -10.03
N ALA A 197 3.26 -7.02 -11.11
CA ALA A 197 3.47 -7.81 -12.33
C ALA A 197 4.29 -9.08 -12.05
N ARG A 198 5.41 -8.96 -11.33
CA ARG A 198 6.28 -10.09 -10.94
C ARG A 198 5.57 -11.07 -10.02
N PHE A 199 4.72 -10.60 -9.11
CA PHE A 199 3.86 -11.48 -8.31
C PHE A 199 3.00 -12.35 -9.22
N PHE A 200 2.30 -11.75 -10.18
CA PHE A 200 1.45 -12.52 -11.10
C PHE A 200 2.22 -13.42 -12.06
N ALA A 201 3.36 -12.98 -12.60
CA ALA A 201 4.20 -13.83 -13.45
C ALA A 201 4.72 -15.07 -12.71
N ARG A 202 4.95 -14.96 -11.38
CA ARG A 202 5.32 -16.12 -10.54
C ARG A 202 4.14 -17.02 -10.19
N GLN A 203 2.97 -16.44 -9.90
CA GLN A 203 1.83 -17.16 -9.34
C GLN A 203 0.86 -17.71 -10.39
N VAL A 204 0.82 -17.13 -11.59
CA VAL A 204 -0.10 -17.49 -12.66
C VAL A 204 0.69 -17.99 -13.86
N PRO A 205 0.72 -19.32 -14.10
CA PRO A 205 1.42 -19.89 -15.24
C PRO A 205 0.91 -19.35 -16.57
N GLY A 206 1.84 -19.01 -17.46
CA GLY A 206 1.54 -18.46 -18.78
C GLY A 206 1.41 -16.93 -18.80
N LEU A 207 1.83 -16.22 -17.75
CA LEU A 207 2.01 -14.77 -17.78
C LEU A 207 3.49 -14.40 -17.70
N THR A 208 3.87 -13.37 -18.46
CA THR A 208 5.24 -12.83 -18.48
C THR A 208 5.22 -11.36 -18.09
N ALA A 209 6.09 -10.97 -17.16
CA ALA A 209 6.31 -9.58 -16.78
C ALA A 209 7.54 -9.02 -17.53
N ILE A 210 7.33 -7.93 -18.27
CA ILE A 210 8.35 -7.24 -19.07
C ILE A 210 8.59 -5.85 -18.46
N PRO A 211 9.81 -5.54 -17.98
CA PRO A 211 10.14 -4.22 -17.45
C PRO A 211 9.82 -3.09 -18.43
N TYR A 212 9.21 -2.00 -17.93
CA TYR A 212 8.98 -0.81 -18.73
C TYR A 212 10.10 0.20 -18.45
N GLU A 213 10.92 0.49 -19.46
CA GLU A 213 12.13 1.32 -19.30
C GLU A 213 11.88 2.83 -19.41
N GLY A 214 10.68 3.26 -19.81
CA GLY A 214 10.37 4.68 -20.05
C GLY A 214 10.07 5.53 -18.81
N GLU A 215 10.23 5.01 -17.58
CA GLU A 215 9.86 5.72 -16.35
C GLU A 215 11.09 6.22 -15.58
N TYR A 216 11.46 7.48 -15.81
CA TYR A 216 12.64 8.11 -15.19
C TYR A 216 12.33 8.99 -13.97
N ALA A 217 11.06 9.22 -13.64
CA ALA A 217 10.68 10.07 -12.52
C ALA A 217 10.98 9.41 -11.16
N GLU A 218 11.34 10.23 -10.17
CA GLU A 218 11.42 9.81 -8.77
C GLU A 218 10.01 9.55 -8.21
N ASN A 219 9.55 8.31 -8.36
CA ASN A 219 8.25 7.86 -7.88
C ASN A 219 8.44 6.81 -6.77
N PHE A 220 7.82 7.03 -5.61
CA PHE A 220 7.90 6.13 -4.47
C PHE A 220 6.51 5.79 -3.97
N THR A 221 6.32 4.58 -3.44
CA THR A 221 5.17 4.27 -2.60
C THR A 221 5.43 4.91 -1.25
N ARG A 222 4.51 5.76 -0.78
CA ARG A 222 4.60 6.44 0.51
C ARG A 222 3.62 5.84 1.51
N LEU A 223 4.05 5.80 2.77
CA LEU A 223 3.15 5.71 3.92
C LEU A 223 2.86 7.13 4.39
N ILE A 224 1.60 7.56 4.31
CA ILE A 224 1.15 8.90 4.67
C ILE A 224 0.30 8.84 5.94
N TRP A 225 0.48 9.80 6.84
CA TRP A 225 -0.32 10.00 8.05
C TRP A 225 -0.59 11.49 8.29
N HIS A 226 -1.52 11.77 9.20
CA HIS A 226 -1.86 13.14 9.62
C HIS A 226 -1.16 13.51 10.94
N GLU A 227 -0.91 14.80 11.18
CA GLU A 227 -0.19 15.31 12.36
C GLU A 227 -0.79 14.84 13.70
N ARG A 228 -2.11 14.56 13.73
CA ARG A 228 -2.83 14.05 14.91
C ARG A 228 -2.16 12.82 15.53
N SER A 229 -1.55 11.97 14.71
CA SER A 229 -0.94 10.70 15.11
C SER A 229 0.59 10.72 14.99
N ASP A 230 1.17 11.87 14.68
CA ASP A 230 2.60 11.99 14.43
C ASP A 230 3.41 11.73 15.70
N LYS A 231 3.01 12.34 16.83
CA LYS A 231 3.70 12.18 18.11
C LYS A 231 3.29 10.92 18.90
N SER A 232 2.37 10.12 18.37
CA SER A 232 1.88 8.90 19.04
C SER A 232 2.92 7.79 18.94
N ILE A 233 3.43 7.32 20.10
CA ILE A 233 4.45 6.25 20.16
C ILE A 233 3.97 4.96 19.47
N PRO A 234 2.74 4.45 19.72
CA PRO A 234 2.22 3.29 18.97
C PRO A 234 2.23 3.48 17.45
N MET A 235 1.89 4.68 16.99
CA MET A 235 1.85 4.97 15.56
C MET A 235 3.25 5.14 14.97
N GLN A 236 4.20 5.71 15.72
CA GLN A 236 5.61 5.76 15.34
C GLN A 236 6.19 4.35 15.20
N TRP A 237 5.89 3.46 16.14
CA TRP A 237 6.29 2.06 16.06
C TRP A 237 5.68 1.35 14.84
N LEU A 238 4.39 1.55 14.56
CA LEU A 238 3.80 0.98 13.35
C LEU A 238 4.50 1.52 12.09
N ARG A 239 4.77 2.82 12.01
CA ARG A 239 5.52 3.40 10.88
C ARG A 239 6.91 2.78 10.72
N SER A 240 7.61 2.46 11.82
CA SER A 240 8.90 1.77 11.73
C SER A 240 8.74 0.34 11.23
N MET A 241 7.69 -0.39 11.62
CA MET A 241 7.39 -1.72 11.09
C MET A 241 7.14 -1.68 9.58
N PHE A 242 6.41 -0.68 9.08
CA PHE A 242 6.28 -0.45 7.64
C PHE A 242 7.62 -0.14 6.98
N ALA A 243 8.42 0.76 7.55
CA ALA A 243 9.73 1.13 6.99
C ALA A 243 10.70 -0.07 6.90
N MET A 244 10.68 -0.95 7.90
CA MET A 244 11.55 -2.14 7.94
C MET A 244 11.09 -3.24 6.96
N HIS A 245 9.79 -3.54 6.92
CA HIS A 245 9.29 -4.76 6.27
C HIS A 245 8.65 -4.52 4.90
N ALA A 246 8.32 -3.27 4.52
CA ALA A 246 7.70 -3.00 3.22
C ALA A 246 8.63 -3.31 2.01
N GLY A 247 9.94 -3.41 2.24
CA GLY A 247 10.94 -3.74 1.23
C GLY A 247 11.21 -5.24 1.03
N GLU A 248 10.79 -6.11 1.96
CA GLU A 248 11.22 -7.52 2.00
C GLU A 248 10.70 -8.35 0.82
N SER A 249 9.63 -7.91 0.14
CA SER A 249 9.12 -8.57 -1.06
C SER A 249 10.02 -8.43 -2.30
N ASP A 250 11.04 -7.58 -2.26
CA ASP A 250 12.07 -7.44 -3.30
C ASP A 250 13.29 -8.33 -3.09
N ALA A 251 13.41 -9.00 -1.93
CA ALA A 251 14.45 -9.99 -1.74
C ALA A 251 14.21 -11.14 -2.73
N GLU A 252 15.06 -11.24 -3.74
CA GLU A 252 15.09 -12.33 -4.70
C GLU A 252 15.13 -13.66 -3.92
N GLU A 253 13.98 -14.34 -3.83
CA GLU A 253 14.00 -15.76 -3.51
C GLU A 253 14.82 -16.43 -4.62
N PRO A 254 15.91 -17.14 -4.29
CA PRO A 254 16.69 -17.82 -5.31
C PRO A 254 15.76 -18.77 -6.08
N PRO A 255 15.97 -18.95 -7.40
CA PRO A 255 15.15 -19.86 -8.18
C PRO A 255 15.19 -21.23 -7.51
N CYS A 256 13.99 -21.73 -7.17
CA CYS A 256 13.82 -23.07 -6.64
C CYS A 256 14.45 -24.02 -7.66
N GLN A 257 15.60 -24.60 -7.32
CA GLN A 257 16.25 -25.62 -8.13
C GLN A 257 15.28 -26.80 -8.19
N GLN A 258 14.69 -27.03 -9.37
CA GLN A 258 14.07 -28.30 -9.74
C GLN A 258 15.07 -29.11 -10.54
#